data_AF-A0A6N8Z741-F1
#
_entry.id   AF-A0A6N8Z741-F1
#
_cell.length_a   1.000
_cell.length_b   1.000
_cell.length_c   1.000
_cell.angle_alpha   90.00
_cell.angle_beta   90.00
_cell.angle_gamma   90.00
#
_symmetry.space_group_name_H-M   'P 1'
#
loop_
_entity.id
_entity.type
_entity.pdbx_description
1 polymer ?
#
loop_
_entity_poly.entity_id
_entity_poly.type
_entity_poly.pdbx_seq_one_letter_code
_entity_poly.pdbx_strand_id
1 'polypeptide(L)'
;MEDNDEERSVTFFSCPYLGGLVELNDERERHIREKHSAMLPDLYRYIATTLAEPEHIQRSQTHDNTRLFTRWDESRAKYVIVVVVSDVDPRDWIVTAYIADKPAKGATEWIRN
;
A
#
# COMPACT_ATOMS: atom_id res chain seq x y z
N MET A 1 -5.99 -11.81 -36.01
CA MET A 1 -5.08 -12.23 -34.95
C MET A 1 -5.46 -11.33 -33.80
N GLU A 2 -6.44 -11.77 -33.02
CA GLU A 2 -6.86 -11.02 -31.83
C GLU A 2 -5.72 -11.18 -30.83
N ASP A 3 -4.95 -10.11 -30.68
CA ASP A 3 -4.06 -9.93 -29.55
C ASP A 3 -4.93 -10.04 -28.30
N ASN A 4 -4.84 -11.20 -27.67
CA ASN A 4 -5.47 -11.52 -26.41
C ASN A 4 -4.70 -10.73 -25.35
N ASP A 5 -5.03 -9.44 -25.24
CA ASP A 5 -4.62 -8.58 -24.13
C ASP A 5 -5.23 -9.24 -22.89
N GLU A 6 -4.44 -10.10 -22.25
CA GLU A 6 -4.72 -10.67 -20.95
C GLU A 6 -4.89 -9.48 -20.02
N GLU A 7 -6.16 -9.08 -19.85
CA GLU A 7 -6.60 -7.87 -19.15
C GLU A 7 -6.16 -7.98 -17.69
N ARG A 8 -4.90 -7.62 -17.42
CA ARG A 8 -4.36 -7.49 -16.08
C ARG A 8 -5.18 -6.40 -15.43
N SER A 9 -6.08 -6.78 -14.53
CA SER A 9 -6.82 -5.77 -13.78
C SER A 9 -5.83 -5.03 -12.91
N VAL A 10 -5.83 -3.70 -13.08
CA VAL A 10 -5.06 -2.78 -12.24
C VAL A 10 -6.07 -1.94 -11.51
N THR A 11 -6.04 -2.02 -10.18
CA THR A 11 -6.83 -1.17 -9.31
C THR A 11 -5.99 0.05 -8.93
N PHE A 12 -6.57 1.23 -9.08
CA PHE A 12 -5.91 2.50 -8.73
C PHE A 12 -6.47 3.05 -7.41
N PHE A 13 -5.58 3.52 -6.54
CA PHE A 13 -5.93 4.17 -5.28
C PHE A 13 -5.40 5.59 -5.25
N SER A 14 -6.21 6.55 -4.79
CA SER A 14 -5.73 7.92 -4.61
C SER A 14 -4.83 8.03 -3.39
N CYS A 15 -3.65 8.62 -3.56
CA CYS A 15 -2.74 8.95 -2.47
C CYS A 15 -2.44 10.47 -2.49
N PRO A 16 -3.12 11.26 -1.64
CA PRO A 16 -2.89 12.71 -1.54
C PRO A 16 -1.45 13.07 -1.19
N TYR A 17 -0.76 12.22 -0.42
CA TYR A 17 0.62 12.45 -0.02
C TYR A 17 1.62 12.33 -1.19
N LEU A 18 1.41 11.39 -2.10
CA LEU A 18 2.19 11.26 -3.33
C LEU A 18 1.71 12.22 -4.43
N GLY A 19 0.50 12.79 -4.27
CA GLY A 19 -0.12 13.68 -5.25
C GLY A 19 -0.61 12.94 -6.51
N GLY A 20 -0.80 11.62 -6.42
CA GLY A 20 -1.07 10.76 -7.57
C GLY A 20 -1.92 9.52 -7.25
N LEU A 21 -1.99 8.63 -8.24
CA LEU A 21 -2.63 7.33 -8.12
C LEU A 21 -1.57 6.25 -7.89
N VAL A 22 -1.88 5.32 -6.99
CA VAL A 22 -1.06 4.15 -6.68
C VAL A 22 -1.71 2.91 -7.27
N GLU A 23 -0.95 2.14 -8.00
CA GLU A 23 -1.38 0.93 -8.71
C GLU A 23 -1.30 -0.31 -7.82
N LEU A 24 -2.35 -1.13 -7.86
CA LEU A 24 -2.34 -2.50 -7.35
C LEU A 24 -2.72 -3.43 -8.51
N ASN A 25 -1.78 -4.27 -8.92
CA ASN A 25 -2.06 -5.29 -9.92
C ASN A 25 -2.62 -6.56 -9.26
N ASP A 26 -3.33 -7.39 -10.04
CA ASP A 26 -3.93 -8.64 -9.56
C ASP A 26 -2.90 -9.61 -8.97
N GLU A 27 -1.66 -9.62 -9.46
CA GLU A 27 -0.59 -10.49 -8.96
C GLU A 27 -0.23 -10.14 -7.50
N ARG A 28 -0.01 -8.85 -7.23
CA ARG A 28 0.29 -8.34 -5.89
C ARG A 28 -0.90 -8.42 -4.98
N GLU A 29 -2.10 -8.16 -5.50
CA GLU A 29 -3.32 -8.36 -4.75
C GLU A 29 -3.47 -9.81 -4.29
N ARG A 30 -3.31 -10.78 -5.21
CA ARG A 30 -3.35 -12.21 -4.88
C ARG A 30 -2.28 -12.57 -3.87
N HIS A 31 -1.05 -12.06 -4.05
CA HIS A 31 0.03 -12.25 -3.09
C HIS A 31 -0.36 -11.77 -1.69
N ILE A 32 -0.98 -10.60 -1.56
CA ILE A 32 -1.45 -10.06 -0.28
C ILE A 32 -2.56 -10.94 0.29
N ARG A 33 -3.53 -11.38 -0.53
CA ARG A 33 -4.63 -12.25 -0.06
C ARG A 33 -4.11 -13.59 0.45
N GLU A 34 -3.12 -14.18 -0.22
CA GLU A 34 -2.53 -15.48 0.14
C GLU A 34 -1.58 -15.39 1.33
N LYS A 35 -0.73 -14.36 1.39
CA LYS A 35 0.28 -14.19 2.45
C LYS A 35 -0.23 -13.44 3.68
N HIS A 36 -1.22 -12.58 3.50
CA HIS A 36 -1.74 -11.67 4.51
C HIS A 36 -3.27 -11.74 4.55
N SER A 37 -3.79 -12.93 4.85
CA SER A 37 -5.24 -13.17 5.02
C SER A 37 -5.89 -12.25 6.07
N ALA A 38 -5.12 -11.69 6.99
CA ALA A 38 -5.56 -10.66 7.92
C ALA A 38 -6.13 -9.42 7.22
N MET A 39 -5.73 -9.10 5.98
CA MET A 39 -6.27 -7.97 5.23
C MET A 39 -7.70 -8.21 4.72
N LEU A 40 -8.17 -9.45 4.70
CA LEU A 40 -9.51 -9.79 4.21
C LEU A 40 -10.58 -9.64 5.31
N PRO A 41 -11.86 -9.42 4.92
CA PRO A 41 -12.36 -9.21 3.54
C PRO A 41 -12.14 -7.79 3.00
N ASP A 42 -11.77 -6.83 3.86
CA ASP A 42 -11.76 -5.40 3.56
C ASP A 42 -10.44 -4.87 2.93
N LEU A 43 -9.73 -5.70 2.17
CA LEU A 43 -8.40 -5.40 1.61
C LEU A 43 -8.35 -4.03 0.90
N TYR A 44 -9.24 -3.80 -0.05
CA TYR A 44 -9.29 -2.56 -0.83
C TYR A 44 -9.59 -1.36 0.06
N ARG A 45 -10.48 -1.52 1.04
CA ARG A 45 -10.82 -0.46 1.98
C ARG A 45 -9.60 -0.09 2.83
N TYR A 46 -8.88 -1.07 3.34
CA TYR A 46 -7.67 -0.85 4.13
C TYR A 46 -6.59 -0.13 3.34
N ILE A 47 -6.37 -0.51 2.09
CA ILE A 47 -5.40 0.17 1.22
C ILE A 47 -5.85 1.60 0.95
N ALA A 48 -7.10 1.79 0.52
CA ALA A 48 -7.64 3.11 0.19
C ALA A 48 -7.58 4.08 1.36
N THR A 49 -8.01 3.67 2.56
CA THR A 49 -8.02 4.55 3.74
C THR A 49 -6.62 4.85 4.24
N THR A 50 -5.70 3.89 4.17
CA THR A 50 -4.30 4.08 4.58
C THR A 50 -3.56 5.02 3.64
N LEU A 51 -3.83 4.97 2.33
CA LEU A 51 -3.22 5.87 1.36
C LEU A 51 -3.85 7.27 1.34
N ALA A 52 -5.17 7.36 1.56
CA ALA A 52 -5.88 8.63 1.61
C ALA A 52 -5.50 9.46 2.85
N GLU A 53 -5.33 8.78 3.98
CA GLU A 53 -5.09 9.42 5.27
C GLU A 53 -4.14 8.56 6.11
N PRO A 54 -2.84 8.51 5.75
CA PRO A 54 -1.84 7.85 6.55
C PRO A 54 -1.62 8.63 7.86
N GLU A 55 -1.31 7.91 8.94
CA GLU A 55 -0.87 8.55 10.18
C GLU A 55 0.64 8.65 10.25
N HIS A 56 1.34 7.63 9.73
CA HIS A 56 2.79 7.56 9.74
C HIS A 56 3.27 7.16 8.35
N ILE A 57 4.30 7.84 7.86
CA ILE A 57 4.96 7.52 6.60
C ILE A 57 6.43 7.33 6.89
N GLN A 58 6.97 6.20 6.47
CA GLN A 58 8.36 5.82 6.71
C GLN A 58 9.03 5.46 5.40
N ARG A 59 10.27 5.92 5.20
CA ARG A 59 11.10 5.42 4.11
C ARG A 59 11.77 4.12 4.52
N SER A 60 11.89 3.21 3.56
CA SER A 60 12.78 2.06 3.72
C SER A 60 14.22 2.55 3.81
N GLN A 61 15.01 1.95 4.72
CA GLN A 61 16.43 2.26 4.85
C GLN A 61 17.29 1.63 3.74
N THR A 62 16.77 0.61 3.05
CA THR A 62 17.49 -0.11 2.00
C THR A 62 17.10 0.34 0.61
N HIS A 63 15.95 1.01 0.45
CA HIS A 63 15.40 1.45 -0.82
C HIS A 63 14.78 2.83 -0.66
N ASP A 64 15.50 3.86 -1.10
CA ASP A 64 15.07 5.27 -0.97
C ASP A 64 13.73 5.56 -1.67
N ASN A 65 13.37 4.73 -2.64
CA ASN A 65 12.17 4.84 -3.43
C ASN A 65 10.99 4.02 -2.87
N THR A 66 11.15 3.40 -1.71
CA THR A 66 10.11 2.62 -1.03
C THR A 66 9.58 3.36 0.20
N ARG A 67 8.26 3.52 0.27
CA ARG A 67 7.55 4.19 1.35
C ARG A 67 6.56 3.23 2.01
N LEU A 68 6.51 3.26 3.32
CA LEU A 68 5.60 2.49 4.14
C LEU A 68 4.59 3.45 4.75
N PHE A 69 3.34 3.34 4.31
CA PHE A 69 2.21 4.07 4.83
C PHE A 69 1.58 3.24 5.94
N THR A 70 1.52 3.81 7.14
CA THR A 70 0.95 3.15 8.30
C THR A 70 -0.24 3.93 8.82
N ARG A 71 -1.33 3.22 9.12
CA ARG A 71 -2.53 3.77 9.74
C ARG A 71 -3.04 2.82 10.82
N TRP A 72 -3.49 3.35 11.94
CA TRP A 72 -4.20 2.62 12.97
C TRP A 72 -5.65 2.37 12.55
N ASP A 73 -6.05 1.11 12.58
CA ASP A 73 -7.44 0.71 12.45
C ASP A 73 -8.04 0.51 13.84
N GLU A 74 -8.88 1.46 14.25
CA GLU A 74 -9.58 1.42 15.54
C GLU A 74 -10.48 0.18 15.68
N SER A 75 -11.04 -0.33 14.59
CA SER A 75 -11.95 -1.48 14.63
C SER A 75 -11.24 -2.78 15.01
N ARG A 76 -9.97 -2.90 14.66
CA ARG A 76 -9.14 -4.09 14.93
C ARG A 76 -8.11 -3.84 16.04
N ALA A 77 -7.93 -2.59 16.45
CA ALA A 77 -6.83 -2.15 17.29
C ALA A 77 -5.47 -2.64 16.76
N LYS A 78 -5.24 -2.46 15.45
CA LYS A 78 -4.00 -2.87 14.77
C LYS A 78 -3.55 -1.82 13.76
N TYR A 79 -2.28 -1.89 13.39
CA TYR A 79 -1.70 -1.05 12.33
C TYR A 79 -1.86 -1.73 10.98
N VAL A 80 -2.47 -1.02 10.04
CA VAL A 80 -2.47 -1.35 8.62
C VAL A 80 -1.25 -0.70 7.99
N ILE A 81 -0.42 -1.50 7.33
CA ILE A 81 0.80 -1.04 6.69
C ILE A 81 0.69 -1.34 5.20
N VAL A 82 0.80 -0.32 4.38
CA VAL A 82 0.80 -0.40 2.92
C VAL A 82 2.17 0.03 2.40
N VAL A 83 2.83 -0.85 1.66
CA VAL A 83 4.16 -0.60 1.11
C VAL A 83 4.03 -0.22 -0.35
N VAL A 84 4.44 1.00 -0.66
CA VAL A 84 4.41 1.57 -2.00
C VAL A 84 5.84 1.80 -2.46
N VAL A 85 6.12 1.44 -3.71
CA VAL A 85 7.34 1.81 -4.39
C VAL A 85 7.01 2.87 -5.42
N SER A 86 7.74 3.97 -5.34
CA SER A 86 7.75 5.04 -6.35
C SER A 86 8.93 4.80 -7.28
N ASP A 87 8.75 4.89 -8.59
CA ASP A 87 9.87 4.85 -9.54
C ASP A 87 10.00 6.18 -10.29
N VAL A 88 11.13 6.36 -11.00
CA VAL A 88 11.52 7.63 -11.65
C VAL A 88 10.61 8.03 -12.83
N ASP A 89 9.71 7.14 -13.26
CA ASP A 89 8.69 7.34 -14.29
C ASP A 89 7.33 7.01 -13.63
N PRO A 90 6.27 7.82 -13.82
CA PRO A 90 5.30 8.29 -12.80
C PRO A 90 4.31 7.22 -12.31
N ARG A 91 4.81 6.07 -11.90
CA ARG A 91 4.05 4.92 -11.45
C ARG A 91 4.47 4.61 -10.03
N ASP A 92 3.54 4.87 -9.13
CA ASP A 92 3.59 4.37 -7.77
C ASP A 92 2.83 3.05 -7.74
N TRP A 93 3.41 1.98 -7.21
CA TRP A 93 2.69 0.70 -7.08
C TRP A 93 2.84 0.08 -5.70
N ILE A 94 1.81 -0.67 -5.30
CA ILE A 94 1.78 -1.42 -4.06
C ILE A 94 2.54 -2.72 -4.25
N VAL A 95 3.58 -2.92 -3.44
CA VAL A 95 4.34 -4.18 -3.41
C VAL A 95 3.71 -5.17 -2.44
N THR A 96 3.27 -4.69 -1.28
CA THR A 96 2.58 -5.51 -0.29
C THR A 96 1.77 -4.63 0.67
N ALA A 97 0.80 -5.24 1.34
CA ALA A 97 0.08 -4.64 2.44
C ALA A 97 -0.19 -5.70 3.51
N TYR A 98 -0.07 -5.33 4.78
CA TYR A 98 -0.26 -6.26 5.88
C TYR A 98 -0.71 -5.54 7.14
N ILE A 99 -1.30 -6.31 8.05
CA ILE A 99 -1.71 -5.82 9.37
C ILE A 99 -0.66 -6.27 10.39
N ALA A 100 -0.25 -5.36 11.27
CA ALA A 100 0.71 -5.62 12.34
C ALA A 100 0.22 -5.06 13.67
N ASP A 101 0.68 -5.65 14.77
CA ASP A 101 0.39 -5.16 16.14
C ASP A 101 1.27 -3.95 16.54
N LYS A 102 2.26 -3.61 15.72
CA LYS A 102 3.20 -2.51 15.94
C LYS A 102 3.30 -1.66 14.68
N PRO A 103 3.59 -0.35 14.79
CA PRO A 103 3.82 0.48 13.62
C PRO A 103 5.01 -0.05 12.83
N ALA A 104 5.06 0.25 11.53
CA ALA A 104 6.16 -0.22 10.70
C ALA A 104 7.52 0.26 11.27
N LYS A 105 8.56 -0.55 11.04
CA LYS A 105 9.94 -0.18 11.39
C LYS A 105 10.60 0.39 10.15
N GLY A 106 11.10 1.61 10.24
CA GLY A 106 11.69 2.35 9.11
C GLY A 106 12.14 3.74 9.55
N ALA A 107 12.82 4.45 8.66
CA ALA A 107 13.17 5.85 8.93
C ALA A 107 11.89 6.68 8.83
N THR A 108 11.46 7.27 9.94
CA THR A 108 10.30 8.16 9.99
C THR A 108 10.50 9.31 9.02
N GLU A 109 9.67 9.37 7.98
CA GLU A 109 9.65 10.48 7.03
C GLU A 109 8.65 11.54 7.48
N TRP A 110 7.47 11.10 7.90
CA TRP A 110 6.39 12.00 8.30
C TRP A 110 5.47 11.33 9.32
N ILE A 111 4.97 12.12 10.27
CA ILE A 111 3.98 11.71 11.26
C ILE A 111 2.90 12.79 11.28
N ARG A 112 1.64 12.37 11.28
CA ARG A 112 0.49 13.24 11.49
C ARG A 112 0.55 13.79 12.91
N ASN A 113 0.69 15.11 13.04
CA ASN A 113 0.80 15.83 14.31
C ASN A 113 -0.56 16.41 14.73
#